data_AF-A0A970GPV9-F1
#
_entry.id   AF-A0A970GPV9-F1
#
_cell.length_a   1.000
_cell.length_b   1.000
_cell.length_c   1.000
_cell.angle_alpha   90.00
_cell.angle_beta   90.00
_cell.angle_gamma   90.00
#
_symmetry.space_group_name_H-M   'P 1'
#
loop_
_entity.id
_entity.type
_entity.pdbx_description
1 polymer ?
#
loop_
_entity_poly.entity_id
_entity_poly.type
_entity_poly.pdbx_seq_one_letter_code
_entity_poly.pdbx_strand_id
1 'polypeptide(L)'
;MKWAAIWALALLVLCSSIALAGEGAVISLLESAVVPGGDIALRQIAHIEGPPEVGEVVVGRAPFPGQSRRVHRGYVLVRLRQAGIKDAVVVGAEEVEVRTELEAAAEEPVQVLVAAVDIPYDEIISEDMLQVDVLPAGQTPSGALKDLEEAVGKRSTRMLRAGSVLTDAVLDAPPLIYRGQQVEILARVGDVSVSAPGIARADGRRGELIPVVNSLSNRIVQGVVLDGERVLVK
;
A
#
# COMPACT_ATOMS: atom_id res chain seq x y z
N MET A 1 -31.20 16.31 -17.65
CA MET A 1 -31.36 17.77 -17.42
C MET A 1 -29.95 18.34 -17.32
N LYS A 2 -29.35 18.75 -18.44
CA LYS A 2 -29.35 20.12 -19.00
C LYS A 2 -28.69 21.15 -18.08
N TRP A 3 -27.37 21.32 -18.23
CA TRP A 3 -26.62 22.59 -18.15
C TRP A 3 -25.53 22.45 -19.24
N ALA A 4 -25.64 22.83 -20.51
CA ALA A 4 -26.28 23.95 -21.21
C ALA A 4 -25.72 25.33 -20.86
N ALA A 5 -24.58 25.62 -21.49
CA ALA A 5 -24.26 26.87 -22.21
C ALA A 5 -24.09 28.19 -21.41
N ILE A 6 -23.44 29.14 -22.09
CA ILE A 6 -23.11 30.52 -21.69
C ILE A 6 -21.78 30.51 -20.92
N TRP A 7 -20.63 30.85 -21.51
CA TRP A 7 -20.31 32.14 -22.11
C TRP A 7 -19.68 32.03 -23.52
N ALA A 8 -20.41 32.51 -24.51
CA ALA A 8 -19.92 33.01 -25.79
C ALA A 8 -20.32 34.51 -25.88
N LEU A 9 -19.59 35.28 -26.70
CA LEU A 9 -19.57 36.75 -26.88
C LEU A 9 -18.67 37.49 -25.85
N ALA A 10 -17.70 38.33 -26.23
CA ALA A 10 -17.38 38.88 -27.53
C ALA A 10 -15.95 39.45 -27.53
N LEU A 11 -15.13 39.06 -28.50
CA LEU A 11 -14.31 40.03 -29.23
C LEU A 11 -14.11 39.53 -30.66
N LEU A 12 -14.96 40.09 -31.51
CA LEU A 12 -14.92 40.04 -32.96
C LEU A 12 -13.66 40.81 -33.40
N VAL A 13 -12.53 40.13 -33.54
CA VAL A 13 -11.41 40.65 -34.34
C VAL A 13 -11.51 40.00 -35.71
N LEU A 14 -11.80 40.84 -36.70
CA LEU A 14 -11.70 40.52 -38.12
C LEU A 14 -10.33 39.90 -38.41
N CYS A 15 -10.26 38.59 -38.54
CA CYS A 15 -9.27 37.95 -39.41
C CYS A 15 -9.98 37.60 -40.71
N SER A 16 -10.17 38.64 -41.52
CA SER A 16 -10.24 38.51 -42.97
C SER A 16 -9.16 37.53 -43.42
N SER A 17 -9.59 36.56 -44.22
CA SER A 17 -8.80 35.54 -44.89
C SER A 17 -7.41 36.05 -45.28
N ILE A 18 -6.43 35.68 -44.48
CA ILE A 18 -5.06 35.54 -44.94
C ILE A 18 -4.84 34.05 -45.10
N ALA A 19 -5.32 33.54 -46.23
CA ALA A 19 -4.66 32.41 -46.88
C ALA A 19 -3.35 32.96 -47.46
N LEU A 20 -2.37 33.24 -46.60
CA LEU A 20 -0.99 33.33 -47.05
C LEU A 20 -0.47 31.89 -47.09
N ALA A 21 -0.24 31.42 -48.31
CA ALA A 21 0.67 30.32 -48.56
C ALA A 21 2.04 30.68 -47.96
N GLY A 22 2.28 30.18 -46.76
CA GLY A 22 3.55 30.20 -46.07
C GLY A 22 3.48 29.06 -45.06
N GLU A 23 4.55 28.27 -44.97
CA GLU A 23 4.71 27.10 -44.08
C GLU A 23 4.84 27.54 -42.60
N GLY A 24 4.03 28.50 -42.17
CA GLY A 24 4.10 29.11 -40.86
C GLY A 24 3.19 28.41 -39.85
N ALA A 25 3.70 28.13 -38.65
CA ALA A 25 2.92 27.57 -37.55
C ALA A 25 2.42 28.66 -36.60
N VAL A 26 1.14 28.61 -36.23
CA VAL A 26 0.56 29.44 -35.17
C VAL A 26 0.46 28.62 -33.89
N ILE A 27 1.12 29.07 -32.84
CA ILE A 27 1.21 28.36 -31.55
C ILE A 27 0.57 29.23 -30.48
N SER A 28 -0.54 28.77 -29.92
CA SER A 28 -1.26 29.45 -28.86
C SER A 28 -0.96 28.80 -27.51
N LEU A 29 -0.10 29.43 -26.71
CA LEU A 29 0.27 28.94 -25.38
C LEU A 29 -0.90 29.01 -24.40
N LEU A 30 -1.09 27.93 -23.65
CA LEU A 30 -2.11 27.82 -22.60
C LEU A 30 -1.66 28.55 -21.33
N GLU A 31 -2.58 28.93 -20.45
CA GLU A 31 -2.22 29.51 -19.14
C GLU A 31 -1.70 28.44 -18.16
N SER A 32 -2.24 27.22 -18.26
CA SER A 32 -1.79 26.07 -17.47
C SER A 32 -1.94 24.78 -18.28
N ALA A 33 -1.10 23.79 -17.95
CA ALA A 33 -1.09 22.49 -18.61
C ALA A 33 -0.73 21.37 -17.62
N VAL A 34 -1.36 20.22 -17.80
CA VAL A 34 -1.04 18.99 -17.06
C VAL A 34 -0.37 18.00 -18.02
N VAL A 35 0.78 17.46 -17.61
CA VAL A 35 1.58 16.52 -18.42
C VAL A 35 1.77 15.19 -17.68
N PRO A 36 1.89 14.04 -18.38
CA PRO A 36 2.03 12.72 -17.75
C PRO A 36 3.41 12.46 -17.10
N GLY A 37 4.30 13.46 -17.09
CA GLY A 37 5.69 13.34 -16.64
C GLY A 37 6.69 13.21 -17.79
N GLY A 38 7.98 13.05 -17.46
CA GLY A 38 9.04 12.92 -18.48
C GLY A 38 9.35 14.24 -19.21
N ASP A 39 9.28 14.23 -20.53
CA ASP A 39 9.52 15.41 -21.38
C ASP A 39 8.22 16.14 -21.71
N ILE A 40 8.25 17.47 -21.59
CA ILE A 40 7.17 18.38 -21.97
C ILE A 40 7.29 18.62 -23.47
N ALA A 41 6.35 18.08 -24.24
CA ALA A 41 6.19 18.39 -25.66
C ALA A 41 5.36 19.66 -25.83
N LEU A 42 5.65 20.44 -26.89
CA LEU A 42 4.96 21.70 -27.14
C LEU A 42 3.44 21.52 -27.29
N ARG A 43 3.00 20.42 -27.92
CA ARG A 43 1.57 20.08 -28.07
C ARG A 43 0.82 19.91 -26.76
N GLN A 44 1.53 19.66 -25.66
CA GLN A 44 0.92 19.49 -24.33
C GLN A 44 0.65 20.83 -23.65
N ILE A 45 1.33 21.90 -24.06
CA ILE A 45 1.27 23.22 -23.41
C ILE A 45 0.72 24.32 -24.34
N ALA A 46 0.32 23.96 -25.55
CA ALA A 46 -0.13 24.89 -26.58
C ALA A 46 -1.12 24.25 -27.55
N HIS A 47 -2.06 25.06 -28.08
CA HIS A 47 -2.78 24.72 -29.30
C HIS A 47 -1.94 25.10 -30.51
N ILE A 48 -1.84 24.20 -31.50
CA ILE A 48 -0.93 24.37 -32.63
C ILE A 48 -1.73 24.22 -33.92
N GLU A 49 -1.71 25.27 -34.73
CA GLU A 49 -2.22 25.28 -36.09
C GLU A 49 -1.03 25.33 -37.05
N GLY A 50 -0.73 24.23 -37.73
CA GLY A 50 0.45 24.11 -38.58
C GLY A 50 0.95 22.67 -38.72
N PRO A 51 2.22 22.47 -39.14
CA PRO A 51 2.82 21.15 -39.29
C PRO A 51 2.86 20.35 -37.97
N PRO A 52 2.62 19.03 -37.99
CA PRO A 52 2.55 18.20 -36.78
C PRO A 52 3.89 18.12 -36.03
N GLU A 53 5.02 18.23 -36.74
CA GLU A 53 6.38 18.24 -36.19
C GLU A 53 6.62 19.35 -35.16
N VAL A 54 5.90 20.48 -35.27
CA VAL A 54 5.98 21.58 -34.32
C VAL A 54 5.51 21.15 -32.93
N GLY A 55 4.51 20.26 -32.86
CA GLY A 55 3.98 19.75 -31.61
C GLY A 55 4.90 18.79 -30.87
N GLU A 56 5.85 18.17 -31.57
CA GLU A 56 6.81 17.20 -31.02
C GLU A 56 8.03 17.87 -30.38
N VAL A 57 8.19 19.19 -30.55
CA VAL A 57 9.30 19.94 -29.98
C VAL A 57 9.30 19.83 -28.45
N VAL A 58 10.36 19.24 -27.90
CA VAL A 58 10.55 19.14 -26.45
C VAL A 58 10.92 20.48 -25.88
N VAL A 59 10.07 21.03 -25.02
CA VAL A 59 10.28 22.32 -24.37
C VAL A 59 11.08 22.17 -23.09
N GLY A 60 11.03 21.02 -22.40
CA GLY A 60 11.88 20.73 -21.24
C GLY A 60 11.42 19.48 -20.50
N ARG A 61 11.92 19.25 -19.28
CA ARG A 61 11.44 18.18 -18.39
C ARG A 61 10.24 18.63 -17.54
N ALA A 62 9.28 17.74 -17.38
CA ALA A 62 8.16 17.88 -16.47
C ALA A 62 8.65 18.02 -15.02
N PRO A 63 7.95 18.79 -14.16
CA PRO A 63 8.25 18.81 -12.73
C PRO A 63 7.95 17.45 -12.09
N PHE A 64 8.45 17.22 -10.87
CA PHE A 64 8.00 16.06 -10.10
C PHE A 64 6.50 16.18 -9.76
N PRO A 65 5.76 15.07 -9.63
CA PRO A 65 4.37 15.10 -9.17
C PRO A 65 4.22 15.89 -7.86
N GLY A 66 3.21 16.76 -7.79
CA GLY A 66 3.01 17.69 -6.67
C GLY A 66 3.84 18.98 -6.72
N GLN A 67 4.75 19.14 -7.70
CA GLN A 67 5.46 20.39 -7.98
C GLN A 67 4.95 21.05 -9.27
N SER A 68 5.14 22.37 -9.35
CA SER A 68 4.80 23.17 -10.53
C SER A 68 6.05 23.76 -11.17
N ARG A 69 6.08 23.84 -12.49
CA ARG A 69 7.12 24.52 -13.26
C ARG A 69 6.49 25.61 -14.12
N ARG A 70 7.13 26.77 -14.22
CA ARG A 70 6.74 27.82 -15.18
C ARG A 70 7.57 27.73 -16.44
N VAL A 71 6.89 27.77 -17.58
CA VAL A 71 7.50 27.76 -18.92
C VAL A 71 7.19 29.09 -19.60
N HIS A 72 8.20 29.95 -19.76
CA HIS A 72 8.01 31.27 -20.37
C HIS A 72 7.98 31.18 -21.90
N ARG A 73 7.18 32.04 -22.54
CA ARG A 73 7.08 32.17 -24.00
C ARG A 73 8.44 32.37 -24.68
N GLY A 74 9.32 33.18 -24.08
CA GLY A 74 10.68 33.39 -24.58
C GLY A 74 11.51 32.10 -24.66
N TYR A 75 11.32 31.19 -23.71
CA TYR A 75 12.00 29.90 -23.70
C TYR A 75 11.44 28.96 -24.78
N VAL A 76 10.12 28.98 -25.00
CA VAL A 76 9.49 28.22 -26.11
C VAL A 76 10.05 28.66 -27.46
N LEU A 77 10.20 29.97 -27.69
CA LEU A 77 10.81 30.50 -28.93
C LEU A 77 12.25 30.01 -29.13
N VAL A 78 13.04 29.92 -28.05
CA VAL A 78 14.41 29.37 -28.11
C VAL A 78 14.37 27.90 -28.53
N ARG A 79 13.45 27.10 -27.97
CA ARG A 79 13.33 25.66 -28.27
C ARG A 79 12.85 25.41 -29.70
N LEU A 80 11.90 26.18 -30.21
CA LEU A 80 11.45 26.14 -31.62
C LEU A 80 12.60 26.41 -32.59
N ARG A 81 13.41 27.46 -32.33
CA ARG A 81 14.57 27.78 -33.16
C ARG A 81 15.62 26.67 -33.15
N GLN A 82 15.87 26.06 -31.98
CA GLN A 82 16.79 24.92 -31.85
C GLN A 82 16.30 23.67 -32.58
N ALA A 83 14.98 23.51 -32.74
CA ALA A 83 14.36 22.46 -33.55
C ALA A 83 14.32 22.80 -35.05
N GLY A 84 14.88 23.93 -35.48
CA GLY A 84 14.90 24.34 -36.88
C GLY A 84 13.65 25.06 -37.38
N ILE A 85 12.66 25.30 -36.51
CA ILE A 85 11.40 25.97 -36.86
C ILE A 85 11.62 27.49 -36.77
N LYS A 86 11.60 28.15 -37.93
CA LYS A 86 11.88 29.60 -38.06
C LYS A 86 10.61 30.42 -38.26
N ASP A 87 9.62 29.85 -38.94
CA ASP A 87 8.37 30.50 -39.29
C ASP A 87 7.28 30.07 -38.30
N ALA A 88 7.40 30.52 -37.05
CA ALA A 88 6.41 30.25 -36.02
C ALA A 88 5.99 31.54 -35.30
N VAL A 89 4.68 31.76 -35.22
CA VAL A 89 4.08 32.86 -34.48
C VAL A 89 3.53 32.31 -33.17
N VAL A 90 4.15 32.71 -32.04
CA VAL A 90 3.71 32.29 -30.71
C VAL A 90 2.85 33.39 -30.07
N VAL A 91 1.58 33.06 -29.82
CA VAL A 91 0.57 33.91 -29.18
C VAL A 91 0.06 33.26 -27.90
N GLY A 92 -0.80 33.94 -27.14
CA GLY A 92 -1.35 33.44 -25.88
C GLY A 92 -0.53 33.86 -24.66
N ALA A 93 -0.52 33.00 -23.63
CA ALA A 93 0.05 33.30 -22.32
C ALA A 93 1.56 33.62 -22.37
N GLU A 94 2.01 34.55 -21.52
CA GLU A 94 3.43 34.85 -21.37
C GLU A 94 4.19 33.73 -20.62
N GLU A 95 3.49 33.06 -19.71
CA GLU A 95 3.99 31.94 -18.92
C GLU A 95 2.94 30.84 -18.85
N VAL A 96 3.36 29.59 -19.02
CA VAL A 96 2.53 28.41 -18.83
C VAL A 96 2.91 27.76 -17.51
N GLU A 97 1.94 27.60 -16.61
CA GLU A 97 2.12 26.78 -15.40
C GLU A 97 1.93 25.30 -15.75
N VAL A 98 3.02 24.55 -15.76
CA VAL A 98 3.04 23.11 -16.03
C VAL A 98 3.05 22.35 -14.72
N ARG A 99 2.10 21.43 -14.57
CA ARG A 99 2.02 20.47 -13.46
C ARG A 99 2.07 19.05 -14.01
N THR A 100 2.60 18.14 -13.23
CA THR A 100 2.62 16.71 -13.61
C THR A 100 1.37 16.04 -13.06
N GLU A 101 0.72 15.24 -13.90
CA GLU A 101 -0.42 14.42 -13.52
C GLU A 101 0.02 13.49 -12.39
N LEU A 102 -0.66 13.61 -11.25
CA LEU A 102 -0.57 12.59 -10.23
C LEU A 102 -1.42 11.44 -10.74
N GLU A 103 -0.80 10.50 -11.46
CA GLU A 103 -1.33 9.14 -11.48
C GLU A 103 -1.31 8.69 -10.02
N ALA A 104 -2.45 8.80 -9.35
CA ALA A 104 -2.69 8.03 -8.15
C ALA A 104 -2.45 6.59 -8.58
N ALA A 105 -1.32 6.01 -8.20
CA ALA A 105 -1.08 4.60 -8.38
C ALA A 105 -2.34 3.94 -7.87
N ALA A 106 -3.09 3.32 -8.78
CA ALA A 106 -4.31 2.63 -8.43
C ALA A 106 -3.86 1.45 -7.57
N GLU A 107 -3.78 1.69 -6.28
CA GLU A 107 -3.37 0.70 -5.31
C GLU A 107 -4.40 -0.42 -5.40
N GLU A 108 -3.96 -1.57 -5.91
CA GLU A 108 -4.85 -2.70 -6.07
C GLU A 108 -5.43 -3.04 -4.70
N PRO A 109 -6.76 -3.15 -4.59
CA PRO A 109 -7.40 -3.47 -3.34
C PRO A 109 -6.95 -4.87 -2.88
N VAL A 110 -6.57 -4.97 -1.62
CA VAL A 110 -6.03 -6.20 -1.02
C VAL A 110 -7.13 -6.86 -0.20
N GLN A 111 -7.29 -8.17 -0.39
CA GLN A 111 -8.16 -8.98 0.46
C GLN A 111 -7.46 -9.23 1.80
N VAL A 112 -8.19 -9.03 2.89
CA VAL A 112 -7.72 -9.22 4.26
C VAL A 112 -8.75 -9.99 5.07
N LEU A 113 -8.28 -10.69 6.10
CA LEU A 113 -9.16 -11.28 7.11
C LEU A 113 -9.51 -10.26 8.17
N VAL A 114 -10.79 -10.19 8.50
CA VAL A 114 -11.32 -9.39 9.61
C VAL A 114 -12.15 -10.25 10.54
N ALA A 115 -12.24 -9.83 11.79
CA ALA A 115 -13.08 -10.49 12.78
C ALA A 115 -14.57 -10.21 12.44
N ALA A 116 -15.36 -11.26 12.21
CA ALA A 116 -16.80 -11.14 11.97
C ALA A 116 -17.57 -10.78 13.26
N VAL A 117 -17.02 -11.16 14.41
CA VAL A 117 -17.58 -10.94 15.75
C VAL A 117 -16.51 -10.38 16.70
N ASP A 118 -16.92 -9.99 17.90
CA ASP A 118 -15.97 -9.67 18.97
C ASP A 118 -15.30 -10.97 19.44
N ILE A 119 -13.96 -11.03 19.36
CA ILE A 119 -13.14 -12.17 19.77
C ILE A 119 -12.44 -11.79 21.08
N PRO A 120 -12.73 -12.47 22.20
CA PRO A 120 -12.08 -12.22 23.48
C PRO A 120 -10.57 -12.48 23.45
N TYR A 121 -9.88 -12.07 24.52
CA TYR A 121 -8.50 -12.50 24.77
C TYR A 121 -8.45 -14.01 25.07
N ASP A 122 -7.37 -14.67 24.63
CA ASP A 122 -7.12 -16.10 24.87
C ASP A 122 -8.09 -17.04 24.14
N GLU A 123 -8.85 -16.53 23.17
CA GLU A 123 -9.84 -17.29 22.40
C GLU A 123 -9.17 -17.99 21.21
N ILE A 124 -9.58 -19.24 20.94
CA ILE A 124 -9.14 -19.97 19.75
C ILE A 124 -9.96 -19.52 18.55
N ILE A 125 -9.27 -19.08 17.51
CA ILE A 125 -9.89 -18.59 16.28
C ILE A 125 -10.48 -19.77 15.52
N SER A 126 -11.79 -19.74 15.32
CA SER A 126 -12.51 -20.63 14.41
C SER A 126 -12.91 -19.90 13.13
N GLU A 127 -13.19 -20.65 12.07
CA GLU A 127 -13.51 -20.10 10.75
C GLU A 127 -14.76 -19.22 10.76
N ASP A 128 -15.76 -19.55 11.58
CA ASP A 128 -17.01 -18.80 11.73
C ASP A 128 -16.85 -17.43 12.41
N MET A 129 -15.72 -17.20 13.10
CA MET A 129 -15.39 -15.90 13.68
C MET A 129 -14.75 -14.94 12.67
N LEU A 130 -14.45 -15.41 11.45
CA LEU A 130 -13.70 -14.69 10.44
C LEU A 130 -14.56 -14.38 9.22
N GLN A 131 -14.22 -13.28 8.56
CA GLN A 131 -14.73 -12.97 7.23
C GLN A 131 -13.65 -12.27 6.42
N VAL A 132 -13.77 -12.34 5.09
CA VAL A 132 -12.88 -11.63 4.17
C VAL A 132 -13.46 -10.25 3.90
N ASP A 133 -12.60 -9.23 3.99
CA ASP A 133 -12.90 -7.86 3.60
C ASP A 133 -11.85 -7.36 2.61
N VAL A 134 -12.17 -6.28 1.90
CA VAL A 134 -11.32 -5.71 0.86
C VAL A 134 -10.93 -4.29 1.27
N LEU A 135 -9.65 -4.08 1.52
CA LEU A 135 -9.10 -2.78 1.90
C LEU A 135 -8.18 -2.22 0.82
N PRO A 136 -8.16 -0.89 0.60
CA PRO A 136 -7.11 -0.26 -0.20
C PRO A 136 -5.72 -0.59 0.36
N ALA A 137 -4.72 -0.76 -0.49
CA ALA A 137 -3.39 -1.17 -0.05
C ALA A 137 -2.79 -0.21 1.01
N GLY A 138 -2.95 1.11 0.83
CA GLY A 138 -2.49 2.13 1.76
C GLY A 138 -3.24 2.19 3.08
N GLN A 139 -4.37 1.49 3.20
CA GLN A 139 -5.14 1.33 4.45
C GLN A 139 -4.95 -0.06 5.08
N THR A 140 -4.25 -0.97 4.40
CA THR A 140 -4.01 -2.33 4.89
C THR A 140 -2.86 -2.33 5.90
N PRO A 141 -3.08 -2.79 7.15
CA PRO A 141 -1.99 -2.93 8.11
C PRO A 141 -0.92 -3.89 7.63
N SER A 142 0.35 -3.60 7.97
CA SER A 142 1.44 -4.55 7.74
C SER A 142 1.18 -5.85 8.49
N GLY A 143 1.42 -7.00 7.84
CA GLY A 143 1.19 -8.32 8.43
C GLY A 143 -0.28 -8.75 8.46
N ALA A 144 -1.18 -8.06 7.73
CA ALA A 144 -2.56 -8.49 7.54
C ALA A 144 -2.61 -9.88 6.91
N LEU A 145 -3.36 -10.78 7.55
CA LEU A 145 -3.55 -12.15 7.08
C LEU A 145 -4.54 -12.16 5.91
N LYS A 146 -4.28 -13.03 4.93
CA LYS A 146 -5.09 -13.14 3.71
C LYS A 146 -5.87 -14.45 3.65
N ASP A 147 -5.30 -15.50 4.24
CA ASP A 147 -5.80 -16.86 4.14
C ASP A 147 -6.28 -17.36 5.52
N LEU A 148 -7.43 -18.03 5.55
CA LEU A 148 -8.05 -18.54 6.78
C LEU A 148 -7.11 -19.48 7.53
N GLU A 149 -6.33 -20.29 6.82
CA GLU A 149 -5.37 -21.24 7.38
C GLU A 149 -4.30 -20.57 8.25
N GLU A 150 -4.01 -19.28 8.02
CA GLU A 150 -3.05 -18.53 8.83
C GLU A 150 -3.63 -18.08 10.17
N ALA A 151 -4.95 -18.05 10.30
CA ALA A 151 -5.64 -17.57 11.48
C ALA A 151 -6.31 -18.69 12.28
N VAL A 152 -6.96 -19.64 11.61
CA VAL A 152 -7.72 -20.71 12.24
C VAL A 152 -6.82 -21.60 13.11
N GLY A 153 -7.28 -21.90 14.32
CA GLY A 153 -6.55 -22.70 15.31
C GLY A 153 -5.45 -21.93 16.06
N LYS A 154 -5.16 -20.68 15.68
CA LYS A 154 -4.39 -19.76 16.52
C LYS A 154 -5.27 -19.21 17.62
N ARG A 155 -4.62 -18.53 18.55
CA ARG A 155 -5.23 -17.91 19.71
C ARG A 155 -5.02 -16.40 19.68
N SER A 156 -6.02 -15.65 20.12
CA SER A 156 -5.92 -14.20 20.22
C SER A 156 -5.02 -13.78 21.39
N THR A 157 -4.08 -12.87 21.15
CA THR A 157 -3.21 -12.30 22.20
C THR A 157 -3.81 -11.08 22.88
N ARG A 158 -4.97 -10.60 22.39
CA ARG A 158 -5.76 -9.49 22.94
C ARG A 158 -7.21 -9.60 22.46
N MET A 159 -8.09 -8.81 23.06
CA MET A 159 -9.46 -8.64 22.54
C MET A 159 -9.44 -7.99 21.15
N LEU A 160 -10.15 -8.60 20.21
CA LEU A 160 -10.39 -8.09 18.86
C LEU A 160 -11.88 -7.75 18.73
N ARG A 161 -12.18 -6.58 18.14
CA ARG A 161 -13.58 -6.20 17.89
C ARG A 161 -14.00 -6.65 16.50
N ALA A 162 -15.31 -6.84 16.32
CA ALA A 162 -15.89 -7.04 15.00
C ALA A 162 -15.41 -5.94 14.02
N GLY A 163 -15.01 -6.35 12.82
CA GLY A 163 -14.41 -5.51 11.78
C GLY A 163 -12.91 -5.24 11.94
N SER A 164 -12.26 -5.70 13.01
CA SER A 164 -10.81 -5.53 13.16
C SER A 164 -10.04 -6.47 12.23
N VAL A 165 -9.01 -5.94 11.56
CA VAL A 165 -8.12 -6.71 10.68
C VAL A 165 -7.25 -7.65 11.52
N LEU A 166 -7.22 -8.92 11.13
CA LEU A 166 -6.34 -9.91 11.73
C LEU A 166 -4.93 -9.75 11.16
N THR A 167 -3.97 -9.63 12.06
CA THR A 167 -2.55 -9.59 11.73
C THR A 167 -1.79 -10.68 12.49
N ASP A 168 -0.61 -11.03 12.00
CA ASP A 168 0.32 -11.93 12.69
C ASP A 168 0.61 -11.50 14.14
N ALA A 169 0.69 -10.20 14.40
CA ALA A 169 1.01 -9.64 15.72
C ALA A 169 -0.07 -9.88 16.79
N VAL A 170 -1.31 -10.17 16.39
CA VAL A 170 -2.44 -10.36 17.33
C VAL A 170 -2.82 -11.81 17.53
N LEU A 171 -2.14 -12.74 16.87
CA LEU A 171 -2.39 -14.17 16.94
C LEU A 171 -1.13 -14.94 17.34
N ASP A 172 -1.27 -15.94 18.19
CA ASP A 172 -0.20 -16.86 18.53
C ASP A 172 -0.66 -18.32 18.51
N ALA A 173 0.29 -19.25 18.55
CA ALA A 173 -0.04 -20.64 18.74
C ALA A 173 -0.52 -20.86 20.19
N PRO A 174 -1.61 -21.61 20.41
CA PRO A 174 -2.05 -21.96 21.74
C PRO A 174 -0.97 -22.78 22.48
N PRO A 175 -0.93 -22.72 23.81
CA PRO A 175 -0.03 -23.53 24.61
C PRO A 175 -0.33 -25.02 24.41
N LEU A 176 0.73 -25.84 24.42
CA LEU A 176 0.58 -27.30 24.34
C LEU A 176 0.22 -27.88 25.70
N ILE A 177 0.73 -27.27 26.76
CA ILE A 177 0.46 -27.64 28.15
C ILE A 177 -0.18 -26.44 28.84
N TYR A 178 -1.31 -26.66 29.50
CA TYR A 178 -1.99 -25.65 30.31
C TYR A 178 -1.63 -25.77 31.79
N ARG A 179 -1.67 -24.65 32.52
CA ARG A 179 -1.52 -24.64 33.97
C ARG A 179 -2.54 -25.56 34.63
N GLY A 180 -2.07 -26.44 35.51
CA GLY A 180 -2.88 -27.42 36.22
C GLY A 180 -3.05 -28.74 35.46
N GLN A 181 -2.60 -28.83 34.21
CA GLN A 181 -2.63 -30.07 33.43
C GLN A 181 -1.69 -31.13 34.04
N GLN A 182 -2.14 -32.39 34.03
CA GLN A 182 -1.29 -33.52 34.37
C GLN A 182 -0.32 -33.80 33.22
N VAL A 183 0.96 -33.95 33.56
CA VAL A 183 2.05 -34.14 32.60
C VAL A 183 2.99 -35.25 33.09
N GLU A 184 3.70 -35.88 32.17
CA GLU A 184 4.78 -36.81 32.46
C GLU A 184 6.12 -36.06 32.50
N ILE A 185 6.78 -36.11 33.65
CA ILE A 185 8.13 -35.57 33.85
C ILE A 185 9.12 -36.63 33.43
N LEU A 186 9.87 -36.38 32.36
CA LEU A 186 10.99 -37.21 31.92
C LEU A 186 12.29 -36.62 32.45
N ALA A 187 13.11 -37.44 33.10
CA ALA A 187 14.48 -37.08 33.49
C ALA A 187 15.46 -38.09 32.87
N ARG A 188 16.60 -37.59 32.38
CA ARG A 188 17.68 -38.45 31.84
C ARG A 188 19.00 -38.12 32.51
N VAL A 189 19.64 -39.13 33.08
CA VAL A 189 20.99 -39.03 33.67
C VAL A 189 21.84 -40.15 33.06
N GLY A 190 22.76 -39.78 32.17
CA GLY A 190 23.50 -40.76 31.36
C GLY A 190 22.55 -41.62 30.51
N ASP A 191 22.69 -42.94 30.62
CA ASP A 191 21.85 -43.93 29.92
C ASP A 191 20.56 -44.28 30.68
N VAL A 192 20.35 -43.72 31.87
CA VAL A 192 19.16 -43.98 32.69
C VAL A 192 18.11 -42.90 32.43
N SER A 193 16.90 -43.33 32.06
CA SER A 193 15.72 -42.47 31.94
C SER A 193 14.69 -42.83 33.00
N VAL A 194 14.15 -41.83 33.69
CA VAL A 194 13.11 -41.99 34.71
C VAL A 194 11.92 -41.13 34.31
N SER A 195 10.70 -41.65 34.48
CA SER A 195 9.48 -40.86 34.34
C SER A 195 8.70 -40.79 35.65
N ALA A 196 8.00 -39.67 35.87
CA ALA A 196 7.14 -39.47 37.02
C ALA A 196 5.94 -38.58 36.67
N PRO A 197 4.76 -38.80 37.27
CA PRO A 197 3.62 -37.92 37.08
C PRO A 197 3.88 -36.55 37.72
N GLY A 198 3.39 -35.50 37.06
CA GLY A 198 3.46 -34.14 37.55
C GLY A 198 2.26 -33.29 37.16
N ILE A 199 2.20 -32.09 37.73
CA ILE A 199 1.17 -31.08 37.47
C ILE A 199 1.86 -29.79 37.03
N ALA A 200 1.54 -29.31 35.82
CA ALA A 200 2.07 -28.07 35.29
C ALA A 200 1.62 -26.86 36.14
N ARG A 201 2.53 -25.91 36.40
CA ARG A 201 2.23 -24.68 37.16
C ARG A 201 2.18 -23.43 36.29
N ALA A 202 2.51 -23.54 35.02
CA ALA A 202 2.38 -22.50 34.00
C ALA A 202 1.96 -23.14 32.67
N ASP A 203 1.42 -22.32 31.79
CA ASP A 203 1.22 -22.70 30.40
C ASP A 203 2.58 -22.82 29.70
N GLY A 204 2.67 -23.71 28.71
CA GLY A 204 3.92 -23.95 28.01
C GLY A 204 3.71 -24.34 26.56
N ARG A 205 4.49 -23.69 25.69
CA ARG A 205 4.66 -24.09 24.29
C ARG A 205 5.84 -25.04 24.14
N ARG A 206 5.91 -25.74 23.01
CA ARG A 206 7.04 -26.64 22.70
C ARG A 206 8.38 -25.93 22.88
N GLY A 207 9.27 -26.53 23.67
CA GLY A 207 10.60 -26.01 23.95
C GLY A 207 10.66 -24.96 25.07
N GLU A 208 9.53 -24.49 25.60
CA GLU A 208 9.50 -23.56 26.73
C GLU A 208 9.80 -24.29 28.04
N LEU A 209 10.49 -23.60 28.95
CA LEU A 209 10.79 -24.11 30.29
C LEU A 209 9.65 -23.73 31.24
N ILE A 210 8.94 -24.72 31.78
CA ILE A 210 7.83 -24.50 32.70
C ILE A 210 8.07 -25.17 34.07
N PRO A 211 7.58 -24.56 35.17
CA PRO A 211 7.57 -25.20 36.48
C PRO A 211 6.51 -26.31 36.54
N VAL A 212 6.89 -27.49 37.02
CA VAL A 212 6.01 -28.64 37.19
C VAL A 212 6.18 -29.19 38.61
N VAL A 213 5.08 -29.50 39.30
CA VAL A 213 5.13 -30.20 40.59
C VAL A 213 5.13 -31.69 40.34
N ASN A 214 6.14 -32.40 40.84
CA ASN A 214 6.15 -33.85 40.85
C ASN A 214 5.13 -34.36 41.88
N SER A 215 4.15 -35.13 41.43
CA SER A 215 3.02 -35.58 42.26
C SER A 215 3.41 -36.59 43.34
N LEU A 216 4.56 -37.27 43.19
CA LEU A 216 5.05 -38.24 44.16
C LEU A 216 5.84 -37.59 45.31
N SER A 217 6.61 -36.54 44.99
CA SER A 217 7.53 -35.90 45.94
C SER A 217 7.09 -34.50 46.39
N ASN A 218 6.05 -33.94 45.78
CA ASN A 218 5.58 -32.56 45.96
C ASN A 218 6.65 -31.48 45.71
N ARG A 219 7.75 -31.81 45.03
CA ARG A 219 8.79 -30.86 44.66
C ARG A 219 8.49 -30.20 43.31
N ILE A 220 8.82 -28.92 43.19
CA ILE A 220 8.77 -28.18 41.91
C ILE A 220 10.07 -28.43 41.15
N VAL A 221 9.96 -28.84 39.89
CA VAL A 221 11.06 -29.01 38.95
C VAL A 221 10.83 -28.15 37.71
N GLN A 222 11.91 -27.74 37.04
CA GLN A 222 11.84 -26.99 35.78
C GLN A 222 11.98 -27.98 34.63
N GLY A 223 10.95 -28.06 33.78
CA GLY A 223 10.91 -29.00 32.65
C GLY A 223 10.69 -28.27 31.33
N VAL A 224 11.39 -28.70 30.28
CA VAL A 224 11.21 -28.20 28.91
C VAL A 224 10.06 -28.96 28.26
N VAL A 225 9.03 -28.27 27.78
CA VAL A 225 7.88 -28.89 27.11
C VAL A 225 8.31 -29.61 25.83
N LEU A 226 7.99 -30.90 25.72
CA LEU A 226 8.25 -31.69 24.51
C LEU A 226 7.02 -31.71 23.61
N ASP A 227 5.87 -32.04 24.19
CA ASP A 227 4.59 -32.19 23.52
C ASP A 227 3.45 -31.82 24.49
N GLY A 228 2.20 -32.13 24.14
CA GLY A 228 1.04 -31.76 24.95
C GLY A 228 0.92 -32.49 26.28
N GLU A 229 1.75 -33.50 26.57
CA GLU A 229 1.65 -34.32 27.78
C GLU A 229 2.98 -34.49 28.51
N ARG A 230 4.11 -34.12 27.91
CA ARG A 230 5.44 -34.44 28.43
C ARG A 230 6.36 -33.24 28.59
N VAL A 231 7.15 -33.26 29.67
CA VAL A 231 8.22 -32.29 29.94
C VAL A 231 9.54 -33.00 30.21
N LEU A 232 10.65 -32.43 29.75
CA LEU A 232 12.01 -32.94 29.98
C LEU A 232 12.75 -32.10 31.03
N VAL A 233 13.17 -32.72 32.11
CA VAL A 233 14.06 -32.16 33.12
C VAL A 233 15.48 -32.61 32.80
N LYS A 234 16.40 -31.63 32.70
CA LYS A 234 17.84 -31.87 32.54
C LYS A 234 18.55 -31.85 33.88
#